data_AF-A0A2T9YPP2-F1
#
_entry.id   AF-A0A2T9YPP2-F1
#
_cell.length_a   1.000
_cell.length_b   1.000
_cell.length_c   1.000
_cell.angle_alpha   90.00
_cell.angle_beta   90.00
_cell.angle_gamma   90.00
#
_symmetry.space_group_name_H-M   'P 1'
#
loop_
_entity.id
_entity.type
_entity.pdbx_description
1 polymer ?
#
loop_
_entity_poly.entity_id
_entity_poly.type
_entity_poly.pdbx_seq_one_letter_code
_entity_poly.pdbx_strand_id
1 'polypeptide(L)'
;MTFICKLLFLFCALIQVIFAVTPQRTIGYQKDDPVLVECAELDDIGKEVIDSQGEYVYKPMPNCIETRKPFALTYGSDLVLQCSLREFDSFYLHLEISARMDKPLRCRIAASKDINPTYIPLFLHFQQTSDAGRFVKLITNFNSIFHYRAGFISAGSIYSGNV
;
A
#
# COMPACT_ATOMS: atom_id res chain seq x y z
N MET A 1 -23.36 29.68 49.66
CA MET A 1 -22.57 29.81 48.41
C MET A 1 -21.76 28.55 48.05
N THR A 2 -22.03 27.39 48.65
CA THR A 2 -21.30 26.13 48.44
C THR A 2 -22.12 25.05 47.72
N PHE A 3 -23.46 25.13 47.75
CA PHE A 3 -24.35 24.17 47.10
C PHE A 3 -24.44 24.34 45.58
N ILE A 4 -24.48 25.59 45.08
CA ILE A 4 -24.56 25.91 43.64
C ILE A 4 -23.31 25.44 42.90
N CYS A 5 -22.13 25.56 43.54
CA CYS A 5 -20.85 25.12 42.96
C CYS A 5 -20.76 23.59 42.83
N LYS A 6 -21.30 22.83 43.79
CA LYS A 6 -21.37 21.36 43.71
C LYS A 6 -22.34 20.87 42.63
N LEU A 7 -23.46 21.57 42.45
CA LEU A 7 -24.45 21.23 41.42
C LEU A 7 -23.90 21.50 40.00
N LEU A 8 -23.17 22.60 39.81
CA LEU A 8 -22.48 22.91 38.56
C LEU A 8 -21.37 21.90 38.23
N PHE A 9 -20.62 21.44 39.23
CA PHE A 9 -19.59 20.40 39.03
C PHE A 9 -20.19 19.05 38.60
N LEU A 10 -21.33 18.67 39.18
CA LEU A 10 -22.06 17.45 38.80
C LEU A 10 -22.64 17.54 37.39
N PHE A 11 -23.16 18.71 37.00
CA PHE A 11 -23.67 18.93 35.64
C PHE A 11 -22.56 18.89 34.59
N CYS A 12 -21.38 19.44 34.90
CA CYS A 12 -20.22 19.41 34.01
C CYS A 12 -19.65 17.98 33.82
N ALA A 13 -19.66 17.16 34.88
CA ALA A 13 -19.24 15.75 34.79
C ALA A 13 -20.18 14.89 33.94
N LEU A 14 -21.49 15.19 33.93
CA LEU A 14 -22.46 14.50 33.07
C LEU A 14 -22.33 14.88 31.59
N ILE A 15 -21.93 16.12 31.29
CA ILE A 15 -21.76 16.59 29.90
C ILE A 15 -20.51 15.98 29.23
N GLN A 16 -19.45 15.66 29.99
CA GLN A 16 -18.24 15.05 29.42
C GLN A 16 -18.44 13.62 28.91
N VAL A 17 -19.50 12.92 29.32
CA VAL A 17 -19.80 11.55 28.86
C VAL A 17 -20.42 11.53 27.44
N ILE A 18 -20.98 12.65 26.97
CA ILE A 18 -21.71 12.72 25.69
C ILE A 18 -20.78 12.89 24.49
N PHE A 19 -19.54 13.37 24.68
CA PHE A 19 -18.48 13.26 23.67
C PHE A 19 -17.91 11.83 23.64
N ALA A 20 -18.81 10.85 23.54
CA ALA A 20 -18.45 9.49 23.21
C ALA A 20 -17.77 9.53 21.84
N VAL A 21 -16.46 9.25 21.84
CA VAL A 21 -15.70 8.87 20.66
C VAL A 21 -16.56 7.94 19.83
N THR A 22 -16.98 8.36 18.64
CA THR A 22 -17.61 7.45 17.70
C THR A 22 -16.60 6.35 17.43
N PRO A 23 -16.89 5.08 17.74
CA PRO A 23 -15.98 4.01 17.41
C PRO A 23 -15.84 4.01 15.89
N GLN A 24 -14.67 4.40 15.38
CA GLN A 24 -14.38 4.25 13.97
C GLN A 24 -14.51 2.77 13.67
N ARG A 25 -15.58 2.40 12.97
CA ARG A 25 -15.88 1.02 12.64
C ARG A 25 -14.78 0.55 11.70
N THR A 26 -13.82 -0.18 12.24
CA THR A 26 -12.71 -0.68 11.44
C THR A 26 -13.21 -1.83 10.57
N ILE A 27 -13.07 -1.68 9.25
CA ILE A 27 -13.49 -2.65 8.24
C ILE A 27 -12.27 -3.48 7.86
N GLY A 28 -12.13 -4.63 8.50
CA GLY A 28 -11.09 -5.60 8.16
C GLY A 28 -11.35 -6.28 6.81
N TYR A 29 -10.27 -6.75 6.19
CA TYR A 29 -10.32 -7.67 5.06
C TYR A 29 -11.00 -8.98 5.45
N GLN A 30 -11.72 -9.54 4.48
CA GLN A 30 -12.22 -10.91 4.46
C GLN A 30 -11.33 -11.75 3.56
N LYS A 31 -11.37 -13.07 3.75
CA LYS A 31 -10.66 -13.99 2.87
C LYS A 31 -11.03 -13.71 1.41
N ASP A 32 -10.01 -13.74 0.55
CA ASP A 32 -10.08 -13.50 -0.89
C ASP A 32 -10.35 -12.04 -1.31
N ASP A 33 -10.43 -11.11 -0.36
CA ASP A 33 -10.49 -9.69 -0.70
C ASP A 33 -9.21 -9.22 -1.43
N PRO A 34 -9.35 -8.31 -2.42
CA PRO A 34 -8.21 -7.72 -3.10
C PRO A 34 -7.49 -6.72 -2.20
N VAL A 35 -6.18 -6.86 -2.09
CA VAL A 35 -5.26 -5.91 -1.44
C VAL A 35 -4.48 -5.20 -2.53
N LEU A 36 -4.87 -3.97 -2.84
CA LEU A 36 -4.22 -3.16 -3.87
C LEU A 36 -2.79 -2.80 -3.44
N VAL A 37 -1.85 -2.97 -4.36
CA VAL A 37 -0.50 -2.44 -4.20
C VAL A 37 -0.45 -1.07 -4.87
N GLU A 38 -0.06 -0.06 -4.10
CA GLU A 38 0.11 1.31 -4.59
C GLU A 38 1.59 1.68 -4.58
N CYS A 39 2.10 2.31 -5.63
CA CYS A 39 3.47 2.76 -5.71
C CYS A 39 3.56 4.27 -5.88
N ALA A 40 4.65 4.86 -5.41
CA ALA A 40 4.92 6.28 -5.53
C ALA A 40 4.93 6.67 -7.01
N GLU A 41 4.18 7.72 -7.34
CA GLU A 41 4.10 8.26 -8.69
C GLU A 41 5.42 8.93 -9.06
N LEU A 42 5.85 8.73 -10.32
CA LEU A 42 7.00 9.40 -10.89
C LEU A 42 6.53 10.51 -11.84
N ASP A 43 7.24 11.64 -11.82
CA ASP A 43 7.13 12.66 -12.87
C ASP A 43 7.83 12.23 -14.17
N ASP A 44 7.73 13.06 -15.20
CA ASP A 44 8.29 12.78 -16.54
C ASP A 44 9.83 12.61 -16.55
N ILE A 45 10.52 13.03 -15.49
CA ILE A 45 11.98 12.87 -15.34
C ILE A 45 12.37 11.72 -14.40
N GLY A 46 11.39 10.97 -13.90
CA GLY A 46 11.60 9.80 -13.05
C GLY A 46 11.86 10.12 -11.58
N LYS A 47 11.41 11.28 -11.09
CA LYS A 47 11.47 11.67 -9.68
C LYS A 47 10.13 11.38 -9.00
N GLU A 48 10.18 10.89 -7.76
CA GLU A 48 8.99 10.70 -6.92
C GLU A 48 8.24 12.04 -6.73
N VAL A 49 6.94 12.05 -7.04
CA VAL A 49 6.06 13.20 -6.88
C VAL A 49 5.70 13.37 -5.41
N ILE A 50 5.81 14.61 -4.93
CA ILE A 50 5.48 15.02 -3.58
C ILE A 50 4.37 16.06 -3.65
N ASP A 51 3.32 15.91 -2.84
CA ASP A 51 2.19 16.82 -2.77
C ASP A 51 2.51 18.11 -2.00
N SER A 52 1.53 19.01 -1.89
CA SER A 52 1.69 20.29 -1.18
C SER A 52 1.92 20.14 0.34
N GLN A 53 1.67 18.96 0.89
CA GLN A 53 1.81 18.62 2.29
C GLN A 53 3.17 17.98 2.59
N GLY A 54 3.99 17.74 1.55
CA GLY A 54 5.29 17.08 1.68
C GLY A 54 5.21 15.56 1.66
N GLU A 55 4.06 14.99 1.30
CA GLU A 55 3.84 13.55 1.26
C GLU A 55 3.97 13.00 -0.17
N TYR A 56 4.45 11.76 -0.29
CA TYR A 56 4.53 11.09 -1.59
C TYR A 56 3.13 10.83 -2.16
N VAL A 57 2.96 11.12 -3.45
CA VAL A 57 1.74 10.75 -4.18
C VAL A 57 1.84 9.28 -4.58
N TYR A 58 0.81 8.49 -4.28
CA TYR A 58 0.76 7.07 -4.63
C TYR A 58 -0.36 6.80 -5.64
N LYS A 59 -0.10 5.85 -6.55
CA LYS A 59 -1.08 5.34 -7.52
C LYS A 59 -1.13 3.81 -7.44
N PRO A 60 -2.29 3.20 -7.72
CA PRO A 60 -2.36 1.75 -7.89
C PRO A 60 -1.37 1.26 -8.95
N MET A 61 -0.81 0.07 -8.75
CA MET A 61 -0.07 -0.61 -9.80
C MET A 61 -0.91 -0.76 -11.08
N PRO A 62 -0.27 -0.88 -12.26
CA PRO A 62 -1.00 -0.93 -13.52
C PRO A 62 -1.98 -2.09 -13.61
N ASN A 63 -2.91 -1.97 -14.56
CA ASN A 63 -3.89 -3.00 -14.82
C ASN A 63 -3.22 -4.23 -15.45
N CYS A 64 -3.48 -5.40 -14.88
CA CYS A 64 -3.09 -6.68 -15.49
C CYS A 64 -3.90 -6.91 -16.77
N ILE A 65 -3.27 -7.40 -17.83
CA ILE A 65 -3.93 -7.72 -19.11
C ILE A 65 -5.04 -8.76 -18.91
N GLU A 66 -4.78 -9.74 -18.05
CA GLU A 66 -5.64 -10.89 -17.79
C GLU A 66 -6.96 -10.46 -17.12
N THR A 67 -6.87 -9.56 -16.13
CA THR A 67 -8.01 -9.19 -15.29
C THR A 67 -8.64 -7.85 -15.68
N ARG A 68 -7.90 -7.01 -16.42
CA ARG A 68 -8.23 -5.60 -16.68
C ARG A 68 -8.46 -4.79 -15.40
N LYS A 69 -7.84 -5.20 -14.30
CA LYS A 69 -7.88 -4.54 -12.98
C LYS A 69 -6.46 -4.27 -12.49
N PRO A 70 -6.26 -3.27 -11.60
CA PRO A 70 -4.96 -3.02 -10.99
C PRO A 70 -4.42 -4.29 -10.33
N PHE A 71 -3.10 -4.47 -10.35
CA PHE A 71 -2.47 -5.56 -9.61
C PHE A 71 -2.87 -5.51 -8.13
N ALA A 72 -3.32 -6.66 -7.62
CA ALA A 72 -3.78 -6.83 -6.26
C ALA A 72 -3.35 -8.19 -5.75
N LEU A 73 -2.93 -8.22 -4.48
CA LEU A 73 -2.73 -9.46 -3.75
C LEU A 73 -4.07 -9.97 -3.22
N THR A 74 -4.14 -11.24 -2.87
CA THR A 74 -5.35 -11.87 -2.34
C THR A 74 -5.24 -12.06 -0.83
N TYR A 75 -6.11 -11.42 -0.06
CA TYR A 75 -6.04 -11.49 1.40
C TYR A 75 -6.33 -12.90 1.93
N GLY A 76 -5.44 -13.42 2.78
CA GLY A 76 -5.65 -14.69 3.48
C GLY A 76 -5.59 -15.93 2.58
N SER A 77 -5.02 -15.80 1.37
CA SER A 77 -4.90 -16.89 0.40
C SER A 77 -3.48 -16.96 -0.15
N ASP A 78 -2.92 -18.16 -0.16
CA ASP A 78 -1.61 -18.47 -0.76
C ASP A 78 -1.84 -18.91 -2.20
N LEU A 79 -1.61 -17.99 -3.14
CA LEU A 79 -1.91 -18.16 -4.56
C LEU A 79 -0.75 -17.66 -5.43
N VAL A 80 -0.52 -18.36 -6.53
CA VAL A 80 0.32 -17.85 -7.62
C VAL A 80 -0.51 -16.88 -8.45
N LEU A 81 -0.06 -15.62 -8.51
CA LEU A 81 -0.71 -14.56 -9.26
C LEU A 81 0.12 -14.25 -10.51
N GLN A 82 -0.54 -14.26 -11.67
CA GLN A 82 0.06 -13.84 -12.93
C GLN A 82 -0.56 -12.51 -13.37
N CYS A 83 0.30 -11.52 -13.62
CA CYS A 83 -0.09 -10.19 -14.08
C CYS A 83 0.84 -9.75 -15.20
N SER A 84 0.35 -9.78 -16.43
CA SER A 84 1.07 -9.26 -17.58
C SER A 84 0.75 -7.78 -17.76
N LEU A 85 1.77 -6.97 -18.02
CA LEU A 85 1.65 -5.53 -18.22
C LEU A 85 1.76 -5.20 -19.71
N ARG A 86 1.06 -4.14 -20.18
CA ARG A 86 1.27 -3.60 -21.52
C ARG A 86 2.45 -2.64 -21.53
N GLU A 87 3.23 -2.64 -22.62
CA GLU A 87 4.45 -1.83 -22.80
C GLU A 87 4.25 -0.29 -22.74
N PHE A 88 3.02 0.22 -22.72
CA PHE A 88 2.73 1.62 -23.05
C PHE A 88 2.26 2.51 -21.89
N ASP A 89 2.41 2.10 -20.64
CA ASP A 89 2.01 2.92 -19.49
C ASP A 89 3.20 3.50 -18.72
N SER A 90 2.93 4.56 -17.94
CA SER A 90 3.85 5.25 -17.03
C SER A 90 4.68 4.33 -16.12
N PHE A 91 4.28 3.06 -15.98
CA PHE A 91 5.04 2.04 -15.26
C PHE A 91 6.33 1.61 -15.94
N TYR A 92 6.44 1.70 -17.27
CA TYR A 92 7.70 1.44 -17.96
C TYR A 92 8.81 2.37 -17.43
N LEU A 93 8.50 3.65 -17.19
CA LEU A 93 9.44 4.61 -16.58
C LEU A 93 9.86 4.17 -15.17
N HIS A 94 8.95 3.58 -14.38
CA HIS A 94 9.28 3.04 -13.06
C HIS A 94 10.27 1.88 -13.18
N LEU A 95 10.06 0.96 -14.12
CA LEU A 95 10.98 -0.15 -14.38
C LEU A 95 12.34 0.33 -14.87
N GLU A 96 12.38 1.31 -15.79
CA GLU A 96 13.62 1.89 -16.29
C GLU A 96 14.42 2.55 -15.16
N ILE A 97 13.77 3.38 -14.34
CA ILE A 97 14.42 4.05 -13.21
C ILE A 97 14.91 3.03 -12.18
N SER A 98 14.10 2.03 -11.86
CA SER A 98 14.51 0.95 -10.95
C SER A 98 15.74 0.22 -11.48
N ALA A 99 15.75 -0.10 -12.79
CA ALA A 99 16.87 -0.77 -13.44
C ALA A 99 18.14 0.10 -13.45
N ARG A 100 18.02 1.34 -13.93
CA ARG A 100 19.16 2.24 -14.14
C ARG A 100 19.77 2.75 -12.84
N MET A 101 18.95 2.98 -11.83
CA MET A 101 19.38 3.58 -10.56
C MET A 101 19.61 2.55 -9.45
N ASP A 102 19.31 1.28 -9.70
CA ASP A 102 19.31 0.20 -8.70
C ASP A 102 18.50 0.58 -7.45
N LYS A 103 17.32 1.18 -7.67
CA LYS A 103 16.42 1.66 -6.61
C LYS A 103 15.17 0.80 -6.54
N PRO A 104 14.70 0.41 -5.33
CA PRO A 104 13.39 -0.21 -5.20
C PRO A 104 12.28 0.75 -5.58
N LEU A 105 11.19 0.20 -6.10
CA LEU A 105 9.94 0.96 -6.15
C LEU A 105 9.41 1.11 -4.73
N ARG A 106 9.15 2.35 -4.33
CA ARG A 106 8.47 2.67 -3.07
C ARG A 106 6.99 2.41 -3.25
N CYS A 107 6.50 1.36 -2.62
CA CYS A 107 5.10 0.98 -2.65
C CYS A 107 4.52 0.89 -1.24
N ARG A 108 3.23 0.65 -1.16
CA ARG A 108 2.48 0.48 0.07
C ARG A 108 1.21 -0.32 -0.18
N ILE A 109 0.66 -0.87 0.89
CA ILE A 109 -0.66 -1.50 0.92
C ILE A 109 -1.46 -0.94 2.09
N ALA A 110 -2.79 -0.94 1.97
CA ALA A 110 -3.65 -0.59 3.09
C ALA A 110 -3.66 -1.73 4.13
N ALA A 111 -3.59 -1.38 5.41
CA ALA A 111 -3.68 -2.36 6.51
C ALA A 111 -5.08 -2.94 6.68
N SER A 112 -6.11 -2.23 6.20
CA SER A 112 -7.54 -2.57 6.29
C SER A 112 -8.32 -1.96 5.13
N LYS A 113 -9.62 -2.22 5.05
CA LYS A 113 -10.55 -1.60 4.08
C LYS A 113 -11.24 -0.35 4.63
N ASP A 114 -10.62 0.31 5.61
CA ASP A 114 -11.13 1.56 6.16
C ASP A 114 -11.13 2.67 5.10
N ILE A 115 -11.96 3.69 5.31
CA ILE A 115 -12.00 4.88 4.43
C ILE A 115 -10.65 5.61 4.46
N ASN A 116 -10.02 5.66 5.64
CA ASN A 116 -8.69 6.23 5.85
C ASN A 116 -7.80 5.17 6.51
N PRO A 117 -7.31 4.19 5.74
CA PRO A 117 -6.52 3.11 6.30
C PRO A 117 -5.12 3.59 6.63
N THR A 118 -4.50 2.97 7.64
CA THR A 118 -3.05 3.05 7.80
C THR A 118 -2.39 2.26 6.68
N TYR A 119 -1.30 2.79 6.13
CA TYR A 119 -0.54 2.13 5.06
C TYR A 119 0.70 1.43 5.61
N ILE A 120 0.98 0.26 5.08
CA ILE A 120 2.19 -0.51 5.36
C ILE A 120 3.15 -0.29 4.19
N PRO A 121 4.37 0.21 4.43
CA PRO A 121 5.34 0.41 3.37
C PRO A 121 5.80 -0.93 2.80
N LEU A 122 6.02 -0.94 1.49
CA LEU A 122 6.49 -2.10 0.75
C LEU A 122 7.53 -1.64 -0.28
N PHE A 123 8.69 -2.29 -0.32
CA PHE A 123 9.75 -1.96 -1.27
C PHE A 123 9.92 -3.09 -2.27
N LEU A 124 9.62 -2.83 -3.55
CA LEU A 124 9.78 -3.82 -4.61
C LEU A 124 11.15 -3.68 -5.25
N HIS A 125 12.02 -4.64 -4.96
CA HIS A 125 13.34 -4.75 -5.55
C HIS A 125 13.31 -5.71 -6.73
N PHE A 126 13.68 -5.23 -7.92
CA PHE A 126 13.85 -6.08 -9.10
C PHE A 126 15.30 -6.55 -9.15
N GLN A 127 15.51 -7.87 -9.11
CA GLN A 127 16.83 -8.41 -9.41
C GLN A 127 17.10 -8.28 -10.92
N GLN A 128 18.32 -7.91 -11.26
CA GLN A 128 18.73 -7.72 -12.65
C GLN A 128 19.69 -8.82 -13.06
N THR A 129 19.56 -9.30 -14.29
CA THR A 129 20.59 -10.11 -14.95
C THR A 129 20.99 -9.41 -16.25
N SER A 130 22.29 -9.32 -16.48
CA SER A 130 22.84 -8.72 -17.69
C SER A 130 22.88 -9.75 -18.81
N ASP A 131 22.42 -9.40 -20.00
CA ASP A 131 22.65 -10.17 -21.22
C ASP A 131 23.63 -9.42 -22.12
N ALA A 132 24.89 -9.87 -22.08
CA ALA A 132 25.99 -9.47 -22.97
C ALA A 132 26.12 -7.96 -23.28
N GLY A 133 25.74 -7.08 -22.33
CA GLY A 133 25.94 -5.63 -22.41
C GLY A 133 24.95 -4.85 -23.29
N ARG A 134 23.86 -5.45 -23.79
CA ARG A 134 22.89 -4.75 -24.65
C ARG A 134 21.52 -4.54 -24.02
N PHE A 135 21.08 -5.46 -23.16
CA PHE A 135 19.80 -5.39 -22.48
C PHE A 135 19.95 -5.74 -21.00
N VAL A 136 19.12 -5.10 -20.17
CA VAL A 136 18.92 -5.48 -18.78
C VAL A 136 17.67 -6.33 -18.70
N LYS A 137 17.81 -7.55 -18.21
CA LYS A 137 16.66 -8.42 -17.92
C LYS A 137 16.31 -8.29 -16.45
N LEU A 138 15.10 -7.84 -16.16
CA LEU A 138 14.54 -7.83 -14.81
C LEU A 138 13.94 -9.20 -14.49
N ILE A 139 14.21 -9.70 -13.29
CA ILE A 139 13.55 -10.89 -12.74
C ILE A 139 12.19 -10.43 -12.19
N THR A 140 11.13 -10.84 -12.89
CA THR A 140 9.75 -10.44 -12.61
C THR A 140 8.98 -11.44 -11.75
N ASN A 141 9.64 -12.51 -11.28
CA ASN A 141 9.08 -13.42 -10.30
C ASN A 141 9.25 -12.83 -8.90
N PHE A 142 8.15 -12.73 -8.17
CA PHE A 142 8.12 -12.20 -6.82
C PHE A 142 7.48 -13.20 -5.88
N ASN A 143 8.10 -13.37 -4.71
CA ASN A 143 7.50 -14.04 -3.57
C ASN A 143 7.07 -13.00 -2.56
N SER A 144 5.96 -13.26 -1.87
CA SER A 144 5.40 -12.34 -0.90
C SER A 144 4.98 -13.06 0.37
N ILE A 145 5.15 -12.40 1.51
CA ILE A 145 4.70 -12.89 2.80
C ILE A 145 4.08 -11.75 3.60
N PHE A 146 2.91 -12.00 4.18
CA PHE A 146 2.17 -11.02 4.97
C PHE A 146 1.73 -11.62 6.29
N HIS A 147 1.91 -10.86 7.35
CA HIS A 147 1.33 -11.14 8.66
C HIS A 147 0.02 -10.38 8.80
N TYR A 148 -1.03 -11.09 9.18
CA TYR A 148 -2.34 -10.50 9.40
C TYR A 148 -3.02 -11.09 10.63
N ARG A 149 -3.93 -10.31 11.22
CA ARG A 149 -4.76 -10.73 12.36
C ARG A 149 -6.13 -10.06 12.27
N ALA A 150 -7.19 -10.86 12.38
CA ALA A 150 -8.58 -10.37 12.46
C ALA A 150 -8.97 -9.38 11.33
N GLY A 151 -8.53 -9.61 10.10
CA GLY A 151 -8.84 -8.73 8.96
C GLY A 151 -7.84 -7.58 8.75
N PHE A 152 -6.82 -7.45 9.60
CA PHE A 152 -5.82 -6.38 9.52
C PHE A 152 -4.47 -6.96 9.13
N ILE A 153 -3.83 -6.38 8.12
CA ILE A 153 -2.44 -6.66 7.80
C ILE A 153 -1.59 -5.84 8.78
N SER A 154 -0.54 -6.44 9.35
CA SER A 154 0.35 -5.78 10.31
C SER A 154 1.76 -5.60 9.78
N ALA A 155 2.20 -6.46 8.87
CA ALA A 155 3.51 -6.40 8.24
C ALA A 155 3.52 -7.26 6.98
N GLY A 156 4.48 -7.02 6.09
CA GLY A 156 4.77 -7.92 4.99
C GLY A 156 6.01 -7.51 4.21
N SER A 157 6.45 -8.40 3.34
CA SER A 157 7.54 -8.15 2.41
C SER A 157 7.29 -8.83 1.09
N ILE A 158 7.86 -8.26 0.04
CA ILE A 158 7.90 -8.84 -1.30
C ILE A 158 9.35 -8.82 -1.76
N TYR A 159 9.82 -9.92 -2.32
CA TYR A 159 11.18 -10.06 -2.81
C TYR A 159 11.20 -10.77 -4.15
N SER A 160 12.03 -10.25 -5.05
CA SER A 160 12.31 -10.88 -6.34
C SER A 160 13.24 -12.08 -6.11
N GLY A 161 12.98 -13.18 -6.83
CA GLY A 161 13.82 -14.36 -6.75
C GLY A 161 13.68 -15.25 -7.99
N ASN A 162 14.76 -15.92 -8.34
CA ASN A 162 14.71 -17.02 -9.30
C ASN A 162 14.13 -18.24 -8.59
N VAL A 163 12.96 -18.69 -9.06
CA VAL A 163 12.38 -19.99 -8.69
C VAL A 163 12.97 -21.06 -9.60
#